data_AF-A0A7S3SAU8-F1
#
_entry.id   AF-A0A7S3SAU8-F1
#
_cell.length_a   1.000
_cell.length_b   1.000
_cell.length_c   1.000
_cell.angle_alpha   90.00
_cell.angle_beta   90.00
_cell.angle_gamma   90.00
#
_symmetry.space_group_name_H-M   'P 1'
#
loop_
_entity.id
_entity.type
_entity.pdbx_description
1 polymer ?
#
loop_
_entity_poly.entity_id
_entity_poly.type
_entity_poly.pdbx_seq_one_letter_code
_entity_poly.pdbx_strand_id
1 'polypeptide(L)'
;DGGSAPEAEALAAVTVFDPYFCEGGAVAELEALGVRRERVLNRNRDFYADIATGQLPPQYDVLLTNPPYSGDHKQRLLRFLASDGDMRGAPFLLLLPAWVCEKDYWNAFLERLATHRAAGG
;
A
#
# COMPACT_ATOMS: atom_id res chain seq x y z
N ASP A 1 -24.21 -12.28 -2.25
CA ASP A 1 -24.41 -11.07 -3.06
C ASP A 1 -23.24 -10.92 -4.01
N GLY A 2 -23.46 -11.33 -5.27
CA GLY A 2 -22.43 -11.21 -6.30
C GLY A 2 -22.29 -9.76 -6.71
N GLY A 3 -21.10 -9.19 -6.51
CA GLY A 3 -20.77 -7.87 -7.05
C GLY A 3 -21.16 -7.80 -8.52
N SER A 4 -21.63 -6.63 -8.96
CA SER A 4 -22.07 -6.47 -10.34
C SER A 4 -20.92 -6.85 -11.28
N ALA A 5 -21.22 -7.55 -12.39
CA ALA A 5 -20.22 -8.02 -13.35
C ALA A 5 -19.06 -7.02 -13.65
N PRO A 6 -19.29 -5.70 -13.80
CA PRO A 6 -18.21 -4.74 -14.01
C PRO A 6 -17.25 -4.55 -12.81
N GLU A 7 -17.72 -4.64 -11.57
CA GLU A 7 -16.87 -4.50 -10.38
C GLU A 7 -15.96 -5.73 -10.22
N ALA A 8 -16.51 -6.92 -10.47
CA ALA A 8 -15.75 -8.16 -10.45
C ALA A 8 -14.67 -8.17 -11.54
N GLU A 9 -14.98 -7.66 -12.74
CA GLU A 9 -14.00 -7.51 -13.82
C GLU A 9 -12.92 -6.48 -13.50
N ALA A 10 -13.30 -5.34 -12.89
CA ALA A 10 -12.35 -4.31 -12.45
C ALA A 10 -11.37 -4.85 -11.39
N LEU A 11 -11.88 -5.58 -10.37
CA LEU A 11 -11.03 -6.22 -9.36
C LEU A 11 -10.14 -7.31 -9.96
N ALA A 12 -10.63 -8.08 -10.93
CA ALA A 12 -9.82 -9.08 -11.61
C ALA A 12 -8.68 -8.47 -12.47
N ALA A 13 -8.79 -7.19 -12.84
CA ALA A 13 -7.79 -6.47 -13.63
C ALA A 13 -6.78 -5.67 -12.79
N VAL A 14 -7.06 -5.41 -11.52
CA VAL A 14 -6.21 -4.56 -10.66
C VAL A 14 -4.96 -5.30 -10.18
N THR A 15 -3.82 -4.62 -10.21
CA THR A 15 -2.53 -5.08 -9.68
C THR A 15 -2.28 -4.46 -8.32
N VAL A 16 -2.30 -5.28 -7.28
CA VAL A 16 -2.12 -4.84 -5.89
C VAL A 16 -0.69 -5.09 -5.46
N PHE A 17 0.01 -4.07 -5.01
CA PHE A 17 1.30 -4.21 -4.35
C PHE A 17 1.14 -4.12 -2.84
N ASP A 18 1.46 -5.21 -2.12
CA ASP A 18 1.60 -5.22 -0.67
C ASP A 18 3.05 -5.56 -0.29
N PRO A 19 3.82 -4.57 0.21
CA PRO A 19 5.22 -4.78 0.56
C PRO A 19 5.42 -5.58 1.84
N TYR A 20 4.37 -5.83 2.63
CA TYR A 20 4.47 -6.54 3.90
C TYR A 20 4.05 -8.00 3.73
N PHE A 21 5.05 -8.86 3.53
CA PHE A 21 4.83 -10.29 3.32
C PHE A 21 4.19 -10.96 4.55
N CYS A 22 3.16 -11.78 4.32
CA CYS A 22 2.37 -12.42 5.38
C CYS A 22 2.04 -13.91 5.10
N GLU A 23 3.03 -14.69 4.65
CA GLU A 23 2.91 -16.15 4.42
C GLU A 23 1.68 -16.57 3.60
N GLY A 24 1.20 -15.69 2.71
CA GLY A 24 0.07 -15.96 1.81
C GLY A 24 -1.31 -15.51 2.34
N GLY A 25 -1.43 -15.04 3.58
CA GLY A 25 -2.71 -14.57 4.14
C GLY A 25 -3.33 -13.44 3.31
N ALA A 26 -2.60 -12.36 3.06
CA ALA A 26 -3.09 -11.23 2.25
C ALA A 26 -3.42 -11.65 0.81
N VAL A 27 -2.66 -12.58 0.23
CA VAL A 27 -2.94 -13.09 -1.11
C VAL A 27 -4.28 -13.83 -1.12
N ALA A 28 -4.55 -14.67 -0.13
CA ALA A 28 -5.81 -15.40 -0.02
C ALA A 28 -7.01 -14.46 0.20
N GLU A 29 -6.88 -13.45 1.05
CA GLU A 29 -7.93 -12.45 1.30
C GLU A 29 -8.24 -11.63 0.04
N LEU A 30 -7.20 -11.17 -0.69
CA LEU A 30 -7.39 -10.43 -1.94
C LEU A 30 -7.99 -11.31 -3.05
N GLU A 31 -7.60 -12.58 -3.11
CA GLU A 31 -8.19 -13.56 -4.03
C GLU A 31 -9.68 -13.79 -3.75
N ALA A 32 -10.05 -13.88 -2.46
CA ALA A 32 -11.45 -13.98 -2.03
C ALA A 32 -12.28 -12.73 -2.38
N LEU A 33 -11.65 -11.55 -2.43
CA LEU A 33 -12.27 -10.31 -2.90
C LEU A 33 -12.40 -10.24 -4.43
N GLY A 34 -11.77 -11.15 -5.19
CA GLY A 34 -11.85 -11.21 -6.65
C GLY A 34 -10.63 -10.67 -7.39
N VAL A 35 -9.56 -10.31 -6.68
CA VAL A 35 -8.27 -9.97 -7.32
C VAL A 35 -7.61 -11.25 -7.81
N ARG A 36 -7.12 -11.27 -9.06
CA ARG A 36 -6.41 -12.44 -9.57
C ARG A 36 -5.08 -12.63 -8.81
N ARG A 37 -4.81 -13.87 -8.39
CA ARG A 37 -3.62 -14.22 -7.59
C ARG A 37 -2.32 -13.73 -8.21
N GLU A 38 -2.15 -13.85 -9.53
CA GLU A 38 -0.97 -13.42 -10.26
C GLU A 38 -0.78 -11.89 -10.28
N ARG A 39 -1.82 -11.13 -9.96
CA ARG A 39 -1.80 -9.67 -9.84
C ARG A 39 -1.58 -9.17 -8.41
N VAL A 40 -1.38 -10.06 -7.44
CA VAL A 40 -1.00 -9.70 -6.08
C VAL A 40 0.52 -9.78 -5.93
N LEU A 41 1.16 -8.63 -5.84
CA LEU A 41 2.60 -8.50 -5.61
C LEU A 41 2.88 -8.50 -4.10
N ASN A 42 2.98 -9.68 -3.50
CA ASN A 42 3.36 -9.87 -2.10
C ASN A 42 4.51 -10.89 -2.01
N ARG A 43 5.74 -10.39 -1.99
CA ARG A 43 6.97 -11.20 -1.99
C ARG A 43 7.71 -11.02 -0.69
N ASN A 44 8.35 -12.08 -0.20
CA ASN A 44 9.20 -12.02 1.00
C ASN A 44 10.49 -11.25 0.70
N ARG A 45 10.39 -9.91 0.70
CA ARG A 45 11.45 -8.94 0.45
C ARG A 45 11.44 -7.89 1.55
N ASP A 46 12.59 -7.28 1.79
CA ASP A 46 12.67 -6.13 2.68
C ASP A 46 12.22 -4.87 1.92
N PHE A 47 11.03 -4.38 2.26
CA PHE A 47 10.43 -3.20 1.66
C PHE A 47 11.34 -1.97 1.69
N TYR A 48 12.02 -1.72 2.81
CA TYR A 48 12.80 -0.52 2.95
C TYR A 48 14.15 -0.63 2.25
N ALA A 49 14.71 -1.84 2.16
CA ALA A 49 15.84 -2.10 1.29
C ALA A 49 15.46 -1.88 -0.19
N ASP A 50 14.27 -2.32 -0.60
CA ASP A 50 13.76 -2.12 -1.96
C ASP A 50 13.57 -0.63 -2.28
N ILE A 51 13.08 0.18 -1.35
CA ILE A 51 13.04 1.65 -1.49
C ILE A 51 14.45 2.20 -1.69
N ALA A 52 15.39 1.85 -0.80
CA ALA A 52 16.74 2.40 -0.80
C ALA A 52 17.55 2.02 -2.06
N THR A 53 17.22 0.89 -2.69
CA THR A 53 17.93 0.35 -3.87
C THR A 53 17.15 0.54 -5.18
N GLY A 54 15.98 1.19 -5.15
CA GLY A 54 15.15 1.40 -6.34
C GLY A 54 14.61 0.10 -6.93
N GLN A 55 14.35 -0.91 -6.09
CA GLN A 55 13.89 -2.25 -6.48
C GLN A 55 12.40 -2.48 -6.21
N LEU A 56 11.63 -1.41 -5.98
CA LEU A 56 10.17 -1.49 -5.94
C LEU A 56 9.64 -2.02 -7.28
N PRO A 57 8.48 -2.72 -7.29
CA PRO A 57 7.89 -3.18 -8.52
C PRO A 57 7.70 -2.02 -9.50
N PRO A 58 8.07 -2.20 -10.79
CA PRO A 58 8.06 -1.10 -11.75
C PRO A 58 6.66 -0.60 -12.09
N GLN A 59 5.63 -1.45 -11.92
CA GLN A 59 4.23 -1.14 -12.21
C GLN A 59 3.30 -1.87 -11.23
N TYR A 60 2.32 -1.14 -10.71
CA TYR A 60 1.17 -1.64 -9.95
C TYR A 60 0.08 -0.55 -9.95
N ASP A 61 -1.17 -0.94 -9.74
CA ASP A 61 -2.32 -0.03 -9.81
C ASP A 61 -2.67 0.57 -8.45
N VAL A 62 -2.41 -0.17 -7.36
CA VAL A 62 -2.67 0.27 -5.99
C VAL A 62 -1.66 -0.32 -5.02
N LEU A 63 -1.23 0.49 -4.05
CA LEU A 63 -0.40 0.05 -2.94
C LEU A 63 -1.28 -0.22 -1.71
N LEU A 64 -1.33 -1.47 -1.26
CA LEU A 64 -2.02 -1.88 -0.04
C LEU A 64 -0.99 -2.09 1.06
N THR A 65 -1.17 -1.48 2.23
CA THR A 65 -0.17 -1.57 3.30
C THR A 65 -0.75 -2.14 4.57
N ASN A 66 -0.05 -3.11 5.15
CA ASN A 66 -0.28 -3.60 6.50
C ASN A 66 1.05 -3.78 7.24
N PRO A 67 1.72 -2.68 7.66
CA PRO A 67 3.02 -2.77 8.31
C PRO A 67 2.94 -3.53 9.64
N PRO A 68 4.03 -4.19 10.08
CA PRO A 68 4.14 -4.62 11.46
C PRO A 68 3.85 -3.46 12.43
N TYR A 69 3.11 -3.73 13.51
CA TYR A 69 2.73 -2.68 14.44
C TYR A 69 3.77 -2.42 15.55
N SER A 70 4.83 -3.22 15.61
CA SER A 70 5.98 -2.97 16.46
C SER A 70 6.95 -1.97 15.82
N GLY A 71 7.88 -1.44 16.61
CA GLY A 71 8.97 -0.59 16.10
C GLY A 71 8.50 0.70 15.43
N ASP A 72 9.25 1.12 14.40
CA ASP A 72 9.06 2.37 13.68
C ASP A 72 8.45 2.20 12.27
N HIS A 73 7.92 1.01 11.96
CA HIS A 73 7.42 0.64 10.64
C HIS A 73 6.33 1.59 10.13
N LYS A 74 5.42 2.02 11.01
CA LYS A 74 4.35 2.96 10.67
C LYS A 74 4.90 4.32 10.27
N GLN A 75 5.85 4.86 11.03
CA GLN A 75 6.45 6.15 10.77
C GLN A 75 7.25 6.12 9.48
N ARG A 76 8.00 5.03 9.23
CA ARG A 76 8.73 4.83 7.96
C ARG A 76 7.78 4.73 6.77
N LEU A 77 6.70 3.97 6.90
CA LEU A 77 5.67 3.86 5.87
C LEU A 77 5.02 5.22 5.57
N LEU A 78 4.54 5.93 6.58
CA LEU A 78 3.87 7.21 6.39
C LEU A 78 4.82 8.26 5.79
N ARG A 79 6.10 8.25 6.18
CA ARG A 79 7.12 9.08 5.51
C ARG A 79 7.28 8.73 4.04
N PHE A 80 7.33 7.45 3.69
CA PHE A 80 7.39 7.00 2.29
C PHE A 80 6.16 7.50 1.51
N LEU A 81 4.95 7.29 2.04
CA LEU A 81 3.69 7.66 1.38
C LEU A 81 3.47 9.17 1.24
N ALA A 82 4.07 10.00 2.09
CA ALA A 82 4.00 11.46 2.02
C ALA A 82 5.27 12.11 1.44
N SER A 83 6.07 11.34 0.71
CA SER A 83 7.25 11.82 -0.01
C SER A 83 7.12 11.51 -1.50
N ASP A 84 8.03 12.05 -2.33
CA ASP A 84 8.27 11.55 -3.70
C ASP A 84 8.83 10.10 -3.72
N GLY A 85 8.87 9.43 -2.56
CA GLY A 85 9.10 8.00 -2.45
C GLY A 85 8.25 7.30 -3.51
N ASP A 86 8.92 6.52 -4.34
CA ASP A 86 8.53 6.39 -5.73
C ASP A 86 7.32 5.48 -5.92
N MET A 87 6.16 6.05 -5.60
CA MET A 87 4.85 5.43 -5.65
C MET A 87 4.28 5.44 -7.06
N ARG A 88 4.99 6.02 -8.03
CA ARG A 88 4.59 6.10 -9.44
C ARG A 88 3.21 6.77 -9.65
N GLY A 89 2.80 7.63 -8.71
CA GLY A 89 1.46 8.24 -8.70
C GLY A 89 0.32 7.27 -8.35
N ALA A 90 0.62 6.02 -7.98
CA ALA A 90 -0.40 5.04 -7.63
C ALA A 90 -1.13 5.44 -6.33
N PRO A 91 -2.47 5.28 -6.27
CA PRO A 91 -3.21 5.41 -5.03
C PRO A 91 -2.78 4.36 -4.00
N PHE A 92 -3.10 4.61 -2.74
CA PHE A 92 -2.77 3.69 -1.64
C PHE A 92 -3.92 3.49 -0.66
N LEU A 93 -3.90 2.33 -0.02
CA LEU A 93 -4.78 1.92 1.05
C LEU A 93 -3.95 1.64 2.32
N LEU A 94 -4.34 2.25 3.43
CA LEU A 94 -3.69 2.12 4.73
C LEU A 94 -4.48 1.18 5.65
N LEU A 95 -3.96 -0.01 5.92
CA LEU A 95 -4.48 -0.88 6.97
C LEU A 95 -3.70 -0.61 8.27
N LEU A 96 -4.23 0.31 9.08
CA LEU A 96 -3.63 0.75 10.33
C LEU A 96 -4.66 0.73 11.47
N PRO A 97 -4.26 0.42 12.71
CA PRO A 97 -5.13 0.55 13.87
C PRO A 97 -5.57 2.01 14.10
N ALA A 98 -6.79 2.20 14.60
CA ALA A 98 -7.36 3.54 14.82
C ALA A 98 -6.50 4.44 15.72
N TRP A 99 -5.82 3.89 16.73
CA TRP A 99 -4.96 4.65 17.64
C TRP A 99 -3.80 5.37 16.93
N VAL A 100 -3.45 4.96 15.71
CA VAL A 100 -2.43 5.64 14.90
C VAL A 100 -2.85 7.08 14.60
N CYS A 101 -4.15 7.32 14.40
CA CYS A 101 -4.70 8.65 14.11
C CYS A 101 -4.52 9.64 15.26
N GLU A 102 -4.25 9.16 16.47
CA GLU A 102 -4.05 9.98 17.67
C GLU A 102 -2.58 10.39 17.86
N LYS A 103 -1.67 10.00 16.96
CA LYS A 103 -0.22 10.24 17.11
C LYS A 103 0.23 11.45 16.30
N ASP A 104 1.21 12.19 16.82
CA ASP A 104 1.75 13.37 16.13
C ASP A 104 2.28 13.06 14.72
N TYR A 105 2.84 11.87 14.53
CA TYR A 105 3.34 11.45 13.21
C TYR A 105 2.22 11.23 12.18
N TRP A 106 0.97 11.06 12.60
CA TRP A 106 -0.19 11.01 11.72
C TRP A 106 -0.56 12.40 11.21
N ASN A 107 -0.61 13.40 12.10
CA ASN A 107 -0.87 14.79 11.70
C ASN A 107 0.23 15.29 10.75
N ALA A 108 1.50 15.03 11.09
CA ALA A 108 2.62 15.36 10.21
C ALA A 108 2.55 14.66 8.84
N PHE A 109 2.01 13.44 8.79
CA PHE A 109 1.75 12.73 7.54
C PHE A 109 0.67 13.44 6.70
N LEU A 110 -0.46 13.81 7.30
CA LEU A 110 -1.56 14.48 6.59
C LEU A 110 -1.13 15.84 6.04
N GLU A 111 -0.41 16.65 6.82
CA GLU A 111 0.11 17.95 6.39
C GLU A 111 1.04 17.83 5.18
N ARG A 112 1.94 16.84 5.21
CA ARG A 112 2.87 16.57 4.11
C ARG A 112 2.13 16.07 2.87
N LEU A 113 1.21 15.13 3.03
CA LEU A 113 0.42 14.58 1.94
C LEU A 113 -0.43 15.67 1.25
N ALA A 114 -1.06 16.55 2.02
CA ALA A 114 -1.83 17.68 1.49
C ALA A 114 -0.95 18.64 0.69
N THR A 115 0.24 18.96 1.21
CA THR A 115 1.21 19.83 0.52
C THR A 115 1.68 19.21 -0.80
N HIS A 116 2.01 17.92 -0.78
CA HIS A 116 2.50 17.20 -1.96
C HIS A 116 1.45 17.14 -3.09
N ARG A 117 0.20 16.81 -2.73
CA ARG A 117 -0.91 16.78 -3.70
C ARG A 117 -1.30 18.16 -4.23
N ALA A 118 -1.18 19.21 -3.43
CA ALA A 118 -1.43 20.57 -3.89
C ALA A 118 -0.37 21.07 -4.87
N ALA A 119 0.85 20.54 -4.80
CA ALA A 119 1.96 20.88 -5.69
C ALA A 119 1.91 20.16 -7.06
N GLY A 120 0.90 19.32 -7.32
CA GLY A 120 0.73 18.61 -8.58
C GLY A 120 1.64 17.38 -8.74
N GLY A 121 2.01 16.75 -7.62
CA GLY A 121 2.67 15.44 -7.62
C GLY A 121 1.90 14.36 -8.38
#